data_AF-A0A6P0S5D7-F1
#
_entry.id   AF-A0A6P0S5D7-F1
#
_cell.length_a   1.000
_cell.length_b   1.000
_cell.length_c   1.000
_cell.angle_alpha   90.00
_cell.angle_beta   90.00
_cell.angle_gamma   90.00
#
_symmetry.space_group_name_H-M   'P 1'
#
loop_
_entity.id
_entity.type
_entity.pdbx_description
1 polymer ?
#
loop_
_entity_poly.entity_id
_entity_poly.type
_entity_poly.pdbx_seq_one_letter_code
_entity_poly.pdbx_strand_id
1 'polypeptide(L)' 'HVIPRSKGGKHSWDNVVIACELCNSRKGDRTPKEAGMLLHTKPKAPMHPTVAFAEQFWREHQVKGE' A
#
# COMPACT_ATOMS: atom_id res chain seq x y z
N HIS A 1 -6.62 -2.90 6.78
CA HIS A 1 -7.48 -3.53 5.76
C HIS A 1 -8.21 -2.46 4.97
N VAL A 2 -8.07 -2.45 3.64
CA VAL A 2 -8.79 -1.53 2.75
C VAL A 2 -10.27 -1.91 2.71
N ILE A 3 -10.56 -3.18 2.46
CA ILE A 3 -11.87 -3.81 2.69
C ILE A 3 -11.89 -4.35 4.13
N PRO A 4 -12.77 -3.87 5.02
CA PRO A 4 -12.89 -4.34 6.40
C PRO A 4 -13.14 -5.84 6.51
N ARG A 5 -12.64 -6.48 7.58
CA ARG A 5 -12.88 -7.92 7.84
C ARG A 5 -14.37 -8.25 8.01
N SER A 6 -15.13 -7.36 8.64
CA SER A 6 -16.59 -7.47 8.78
C SER A 6 -17.33 -7.49 7.43
N LYS A 7 -16.68 -7.01 6.36
CA LYS A 7 -17.19 -7.01 4.98
C LYS A 7 -16.50 -8.06 4.11
N GLY A 8 -15.85 -9.06 4.71
CA GLY A 8 -15.17 -10.15 4.00
C GLY A 8 -13.76 -9.84 3.49
N GLY A 9 -13.17 -8.70 3.89
CA GLY A 9 -11.81 -8.36 3.48
C GLY A 9 -10.76 -9.30 4.06
N LYS A 10 -9.89 -9.83 3.20
CA LYS A 10 -8.84 -10.80 3.57
C LYS A 10 -7.65 -10.14 4.25
N HIS A 11 -6.97 -10.89 5.12
CA HIS A 11 -5.64 -10.52 5.64
C HIS A 11 -4.58 -10.91 4.61
N SER A 12 -4.37 -10.06 3.61
CA SER A 12 -3.45 -10.31 2.51
C SER A 12 -2.81 -9.01 2.03
N TRP A 13 -1.67 -9.11 1.34
CA TRP A 13 -0.88 -7.96 0.89
C TRP A 13 -1.63 -6.99 -0.02
N ASP A 14 -2.59 -7.51 -0.79
CA ASP A 14 -3.51 -6.77 -1.66
C ASP A 14 -4.63 -6.04 -0.91
N ASN A 15 -4.77 -6.25 0.41
CA ASN A 15 -5.81 -5.61 1.21
C ASN A 15 -5.28 -4.92 2.49
N VAL A 16 -4.00 -5.04 2.86
CA VAL A 16 -3.45 -4.38 4.05
C VAL A 16 -2.53 -3.21 3.70
N VAL A 17 -2.65 -2.13 4.47
CA VAL A 17 -1.80 -0.95 4.38
C VAL A 17 -1.46 -0.49 5.79
N ILE A 18 -0.36 0.26 5.91
CA ILE A 18 -0.01 0.95 7.15
C ILE A 18 -0.94 2.15 7.37
N ALA A 19 -1.29 2.42 8.62
CA ALA A 19 -2.04 3.60 9.02
C ALA A 19 -1.66 3.96 10.46
N CYS A 20 -1.71 5.25 10.81
CA CYS A 20 -1.67 5.65 12.21
C CYS A 20 -2.97 5.28 12.93
N GLU A 21 -2.94 5.30 14.26
CA GLU A 21 -4.10 4.99 15.10
C GLU A 21 -5.31 5.86 14.78
N LEU A 22 -5.14 7.19 14.73
CA LEU A 22 -6.22 8.14 14.43
C LEU A 22 -6.90 7.84 13.08
N CYS A 23 -6.11 7.59 12.04
CA CYS A 23 -6.64 7.25 10.72
C CYS A 23 -7.34 5.89 10.73
N ASN A 24 -6.77 4.90 11.40
CA ASN A 24 -7.36 3.56 11.48
C ASN A 24 -8.71 3.59 12.22
N SER A 25 -8.78 4.30 13.35
CA SER A 25 -10.00 4.50 14.13
C SER A 25 -11.04 5.32 13.37
N ARG A 26 -10.63 6.41 12.69
CA ARG A 26 -11.52 7.20 11.84
C ARG A 26 -12.12 6.35 10.72
N LYS A 27 -11.33 5.46 10.10
CA LYS A 27 -11.82 4.56 9.05
C LYS A 27 -12.81 3.54 9.61
N GLY A 28 -12.47 2.88 10.73
CA GLY A 28 -13.30 1.85 11.35
C GLY A 28 -13.61 0.68 10.39
N ASP A 29 -14.86 0.25 10.39
CA ASP A 29 -15.42 -0.82 9.56
C ASP A 29 -15.93 -0.34 8.19
N ARG A 30 -15.52 0.86 7.77
CA ARG A 30 -15.78 1.42 6.44
C ARG A 30 -14.60 1.19 5.50
N THR A 31 -14.83 1.19 4.19
CA THR A 31 -13.77 1.34 3.18
C THR A 31 -13.20 2.77 3.23
N PRO A 32 -12.00 3.05 2.69
CA PRO A 32 -11.49 4.42 2.60
C PRO A 32 -12.49 5.38 1.93
N LYS A 33 -13.14 4.93 0.84
CA LYS A 33 -14.16 5.72 0.12
C LYS A 33 -15.35 6.07 1.02
N GLU A 34 -15.91 5.08 1.73
CA GLU A 34 -17.01 5.29 2.68
C GLU A 34 -16.62 6.18 3.88
N ALA A 35 -15.34 6.20 4.24
CA ALA A 35 -14.79 7.06 5.29
C ALA A 35 -14.36 8.46 4.80
N GLY A 36 -14.52 8.78 3.50
CA GLY A 36 -14.02 10.02 2.92
C GLY A 36 -12.49 10.14 2.97
N MET A 37 -11.79 9.01 2.90
CA MET A 37 -10.34 8.91 3.00
C MET A 37 -9.73 8.52 1.66
N LEU A 38 -8.65 9.19 1.29
CA LEU A 38 -7.83 8.82 0.14
C LEU A 38 -6.78 7.79 0.56
N LEU A 39 -6.56 6.79 -0.30
CA LEU A 39 -5.52 5.81 -0.10
C LEU A 39 -4.24 6.28 -0.81
N HIS A 40 -3.21 6.64 -0.04
CA HIS A 40 -1.96 7.18 -0.59
C HIS A 40 -1.14 6.14 -1.36
N THR A 41 -1.20 4.88 -0.93
CA THR A 41 -0.44 3.78 -1.53
C THR A 41 -1.35 2.61 -1.79
N LYS A 42 -1.20 1.99 -2.97
CA LYS A 42 -1.87 0.72 -3.23
C LYS A 42 -1.32 -0.35 -2.29
N PRO A 43 -2.17 -1.24 -1.72
CA PRO A 43 -1.70 -2.39 -0.97
C PRO A 43 -0.82 -3.25 -1.88
N LYS A 44 0.37 -3.60 -1.40
CA LYS A 44 1.29 -4.49 -2.09
C LYS A 44 2.22 -5.17 -1.10
N ALA A 45 2.77 -6.30 -1.52
CA ALA A 45 3.83 -6.95 -0.77
C ALA A 45 5.09 -6.07 -0.74
N PRO A 46 5.89 -6.11 0.34
CA PRO A 46 7.21 -5.52 0.32
C PRO A 46 8.07 -6.20 -0.74
N MET A 47 8.93 -5.43 -1.41
CA MET A 47 9.93 -5.97 -2.29
C MET A 47 11.19 -6.28 -1.48
N HIS A 48 11.88 -7.38 -1.81
CA HIS A 48 13.15 -7.69 -1.17
C HIS A 48 14.15 -6.55 -1.44
N PRO A 49 14.93 -6.10 -0.44
CA PRO A 49 15.82 -4.94 -0.59
C PRO A 49 16.79 -5.07 -1.78
N THR A 50 17.34 -6.25 -2.01
CA THR A 50 18.22 -6.53 -3.15
C THR A 50 17.52 -6.30 -4.50
N VAL A 51 16.25 -6.71 -4.62
CA VAL A 51 15.46 -6.52 -5.84
C VAL A 51 15.13 -5.05 -6.03
N ALA A 52 14.70 -4.37 -4.96
CA ALA A 52 14.40 -2.94 -5.00
C ALA A 52 15.63 -2.10 -5.38
N PHE A 53 16.80 -2.43 -4.84
CA PHE A 53 18.06 -1.77 -5.20
C PHE A 53 18.42 -2.01 -6.66
N ALA A 54 18.34 -3.25 -7.15
CA ALA A 54 18.63 -3.57 -8.54
C ALA A 54 17.71 -2.78 -9.50
N GLU A 55 16.39 -2.78 -9.26
CA GLU A 55 15.46 -1.99 -10.07
C GLU A 55 15.82 -0.50 -10.08
N GLN A 56 16.14 0.08 -8.92
CA GLN A 56 16.51 1.49 -8.83
C GLN A 56 17.83 1.78 -9.58
N PHE A 57 18.85 0.97 -9.37
CA PHE A 57 20.16 1.11 -10.01
C PHE A 57 20.03 1.11 -11.53
N TRP A 58 19.31 0.14 -12.11
CA TRP A 58 19.11 0.07 -13.56
C TRP A 58 18.32 1.26 -14.08
N ARG A 59 17.25 1.69 -13.39
CA ARG A 59 16.41 2.82 -13.81
C ARG A 59 17.18 4.14 -13.86
N GLU A 60 18.14 4.35 -12.97
CA GLU A 60 18.97 5.55 -12.93
C GLU A 60 20.07 5.55 -14.01
N HIS A 61 20.57 4.37 -14.40
CA HIS A 61 21.69 4.24 -15.35
C HIS A 61 21.25 4.04 -16.80
N GLN A 62 19.98 3.68 -17.05
CA GLN A 62 19.42 3.63 -18.41
C GLN A 62 19.14 5.03 -18.99
N VAL A 63 19.07 6.08 -18.16
CA VAL A 63 18.74 7.46 -18.58
C VAL A 63 19.98 8.23 -19.09
N LYS A 64 21.20 7.70 -18.92
CA LYS A 64 22.45 8.35 -19.36
C LYS A 64 22.97 7.85 -20.72
N GLY A 65 22.11 7.19 -21.49
CA GLY A 65 22.44 6.61 -22.80
C GLY A 65 21.71 7.29 -23.95
N GLU A 66 21.72 8.62 -24.03
CA GLU A 66 21.46 9.43 -25.22
C GLU A 66 22.45 10.59 -25.29
#